data_AF-A0A3E2TLS5-F1
#
_entry.id   AF-A0A3E2TLS5-F1
#
_cell.length_a   1.000
_cell.length_b   1.000
_cell.length_c   1.000
_cell.angle_alpha   90.00
_cell.angle_beta   90.00
_cell.angle_gamma   90.00
#
_symmetry.space_group_name_H-M   'P 1'
#
loop_
_entity.id
_entity.type
_entity.pdbx_description
1 polymer ?
#
loop_
_entity_poly.entity_id
_entity_poly.type
_entity_poly.pdbx_seq_one_letter_code
_entity_poly.pdbx_strand_id
1 'polypeptide(L)'
;MRRPTVGTNHTLSRVYLALAEGHWTNQSKSGLIDRPIEKVPECFNRYQVADTGRPSRTEYEVLSEFTYTETPFSLVRLKLQTGRTHQIRVHMASLSHPLLGDSIYGHEGFLGFDRAALHSFEITCQLPGHQDLAVFSSEMPEDFQKMIVESKKLSSTLI
;
A
#
# COMPACT_ATOMS: atom_id res chain seq x y z
N MET A 1 0.15 -35.99 29.50
CA MET A 1 0.81 -35.65 28.21
C MET A 1 0.11 -34.45 27.60
N ARG A 2 0.69 -33.25 27.70
CA ARG A 2 0.21 -32.07 26.97
C ARG A 2 0.85 -32.12 25.59
N ARG A 3 0.05 -32.17 24.52
CA ARG A 3 0.56 -32.01 23.15
C ARG A 3 1.25 -30.65 23.06
N PRO A 4 2.47 -30.55 22.52
CA PRO A 4 3.07 -29.25 22.25
C PRO A 4 2.19 -28.55 21.21
N THR A 5 1.65 -27.38 21.58
CA THR A 5 1.05 -26.46 20.62
C THR A 5 2.17 -25.98 19.71
N VAL A 6 2.24 -26.54 18.50
CA VAL A 6 3.09 -26.02 17.43
C VAL A 6 2.68 -24.58 17.20
N GLY A 7 3.51 -23.64 17.65
CA GLY A 7 3.40 -22.24 17.28
C GLY A 7 3.61 -22.17 15.78
N THR A 8 2.53 -21.99 15.04
CA THR A 8 2.57 -21.84 13.60
C THR A 8 3.22 -20.51 13.26
N ASN A 9 4.53 -20.50 13.03
CA ASN A 9 5.18 -19.47 12.23
C ASN A 9 4.64 -19.60 10.80
N HIS A 10 3.45 -19.06 10.57
CA HIS A 10 2.92 -18.94 9.21
C HIS A 10 3.75 -17.87 8.51
N THR A 11 4.68 -18.33 7.66
CA THR A 11 5.39 -17.45 6.72
C THR A 11 4.36 -16.90 5.74
N LEU A 12 3.88 -15.68 6.01
CA LEU A 12 2.93 -14.95 5.18
C LEU A 12 3.56 -13.62 4.75
N SER A 13 3.87 -13.50 3.47
CA SER A 13 4.27 -12.25 2.84
C SER A 13 3.14 -11.76 1.94
N ARG A 14 2.83 -10.47 2.00
CA ARG A 14 1.85 -9.82 1.12
C ARG A 14 2.47 -8.58 0.52
N VAL A 15 2.39 -8.46 -0.80
CA VAL A 15 2.90 -7.34 -1.58
C VAL A 15 1.73 -6.67 -2.26
N TYR A 16 1.73 -5.35 -2.21
CA TYR A 16 0.73 -4.48 -2.81
C TYR A 16 1.41 -3.49 -3.75
N LEU A 17 0.66 -3.07 -4.77
CA LEU A 17 0.98 -1.91 -5.58
C LEU A 17 -0.02 -0.81 -5.28
N ALA A 18 0.45 0.42 -5.18
CA ALA A 18 -0.41 1.57 -4.96
C ALA A 18 0.01 2.75 -5.83
N LEU A 19 -0.97 3.56 -6.23
CA LEU A 19 -0.72 4.91 -6.74
C LEU A 19 -0.93 5.90 -5.59
N ALA A 20 0.10 6.64 -5.25
CA ALA A 20 0.12 7.58 -4.13
C ALA A 20 0.34 9.01 -4.65
N GLU A 21 -0.28 9.99 -4.00
CA GLU A 21 -0.16 11.41 -4.34
C GLU A 21 1.28 11.90 -4.20
N GLY A 22 1.72 12.79 -5.09
CA GLY A 22 3.00 13.49 -4.99
C GLY A 22 4.23 12.73 -5.54
N HIS A 23 5.33 13.48 -5.63
CA HIS A 23 6.69 12.97 -5.83
C HIS A 23 7.46 12.99 -4.51
N TRP A 24 8.46 12.13 -4.39
CA TRP A 24 9.29 11.93 -3.20
C TRP A 24 10.60 12.75 -3.28
N THR A 25 10.51 14.02 -3.72
CA THR A 25 11.69 14.85 -4.05
C THR A 25 12.65 15.08 -2.87
N ASN A 26 12.12 15.14 -1.64
CA ASN A 26 12.90 15.40 -0.41
C ASN A 26 12.71 14.28 0.64
N GLN A 27 12.32 13.09 0.21
CA GLN A 27 12.08 11.94 1.09
C GLN A 27 12.79 10.69 0.56
N SER A 28 13.06 9.72 1.43
CA SER A 28 13.64 8.45 0.99
C SER A 28 12.64 7.68 0.14
N LYS A 29 13.04 7.27 -1.07
CA LYS A 29 12.23 6.48 -2.00
C LYS A 29 11.98 5.05 -1.54
N SER A 30 12.60 4.59 -0.47
CA SER A 30 12.30 3.32 0.17
C SER A 30 12.54 3.39 1.68
N GLY A 31 11.88 2.49 2.42
CA GLY A 31 12.04 2.45 3.87
C GLY A 31 11.05 1.51 4.56
N LEU A 32 11.08 1.55 5.89
CA LEU A 32 10.16 0.83 6.77
C LEU A 32 9.33 1.84 7.57
N ILE A 33 8.02 1.74 7.47
CA ILE A 33 7.07 2.47 8.33
C ILE A 33 6.75 1.56 9.51
N ASP A 34 7.42 1.77 10.64
CA ASP A 34 7.16 1.08 11.92
C ASP A 34 6.40 2.02 12.86
N ARG A 35 5.11 2.22 12.57
CA ARG A 35 4.24 3.17 13.30
C ARG A 35 2.95 2.45 13.71
N PRO A 36 2.67 2.27 15.02
CA PRO A 36 1.48 1.55 15.46
C PRO A 36 0.17 2.25 15.04
N ILE A 37 -0.90 1.47 14.88
CA ILE A 37 -2.20 1.95 14.39
C ILE A 37 -3.31 1.61 15.38
N GLU A 38 -4.18 2.57 15.66
CA GLU A 38 -5.39 2.38 16.46
C GLU A 38 -6.65 2.85 15.74
N LYS A 39 -7.80 2.40 16.22
CA LYS A 39 -9.11 2.86 15.73
C LYS A 39 -9.46 4.19 16.37
N VAL A 40 -9.94 5.14 15.59
CA VAL A 40 -10.45 6.42 16.11
C VAL A 40 -11.82 6.15 16.76
N PRO A 41 -12.01 6.38 18.08
CA PRO A 41 -13.21 5.96 18.80
C PRO A 41 -14.52 6.50 18.22
N GLU A 42 -14.51 7.76 17.79
CA GLU A 42 -15.71 8.50 17.33
C GLU A 42 -15.95 8.36 15.82
N CYS A 43 -15.05 7.71 15.08
CA CYS A 43 -15.17 7.54 13.64
C CYS A 43 -15.35 6.07 13.29
N PHE A 44 -16.52 5.72 12.75
CA PHE A 44 -16.88 4.33 12.45
C PHE A 44 -15.81 3.58 11.64
N ASN A 45 -15.23 4.26 10.63
CA ASN A 45 -14.31 3.67 9.66
C ASN A 45 -12.95 4.39 9.54
N ARG A 46 -12.48 5.05 10.61
CA ARG A 46 -11.17 5.74 10.61
C ARG A 46 -10.21 5.12 11.62
N TYR A 47 -8.96 5.07 11.20
CA TYR A 47 -7.81 4.60 11.97
C TYR A 47 -6.71 5.64 11.89
N GLN A 48 -5.84 5.69 12.88
CA GLN A 48 -4.74 6.67 12.93
C GLN A 48 -3.46 6.02 13.42
N VAL A 49 -2.33 6.66 13.11
CA VAL A 49 -1.08 6.35 13.79
C VAL A 49 -1.16 6.89 15.22
N ALA A 50 -0.85 6.05 16.19
CA ALA A 50 -0.76 6.43 17.59
C ALA A 50 0.18 5.48 18.34
N ASP A 51 0.95 5.99 19.29
CA ASP A 51 1.91 5.18 20.07
C ASP A 51 1.21 4.12 20.95
N THR A 52 -0.05 4.37 21.31
CA THR A 52 -0.95 3.44 22.01
C THR A 52 -1.53 2.36 21.12
N GLY A 53 -1.30 2.44 19.80
CA GLY A 53 -1.89 1.56 18.81
C GLY A 53 -1.24 0.18 18.73
N ARG A 54 -1.79 -0.66 17.85
CA ARG A 54 -1.26 -2.00 17.60
C ARG A 54 -0.02 -1.90 16.70
N PRO A 55 1.09 -2.60 17.02
CA PRO A 55 2.29 -2.62 16.18
C PRO A 55 1.96 -2.93 14.73
N SER A 56 2.45 -2.07 13.85
CA SER A 56 2.13 -2.08 12.41
C SER A 56 3.36 -1.71 11.60
N ARG A 57 3.74 -2.59 10.66
CA ARG A 57 4.97 -2.48 9.87
C ARG A 57 4.71 -2.69 8.39
N THR A 58 5.10 -1.68 7.61
CA THR A 58 4.99 -1.67 6.14
C THR A 58 6.33 -1.25 5.54
N GLU A 59 6.94 -2.13 4.76
CA GLU A 59 8.08 -1.75 3.91
C GLU A 59 7.51 -1.11 2.63
N TYR A 60 8.15 -0.05 2.14
CA TYR A 60 7.74 0.62 0.91
C TYR A 60 8.94 0.89 -0.01
N GLU A 61 8.66 0.96 -1.30
CA GLU A 61 9.60 1.30 -2.35
C GLU A 61 8.86 2.03 -3.48
N VAL A 62 9.29 3.25 -3.81
CA VAL A 62 8.80 4.02 -4.95
C VAL A 62 9.41 3.44 -6.22
N LEU A 63 8.59 2.83 -7.05
CA LEU A 63 9.01 2.19 -8.29
C LEU A 63 9.18 3.19 -9.43
N SER A 64 8.29 4.19 -9.50
CA SER A 64 8.26 5.20 -10.56
C SER A 64 7.46 6.41 -10.12
N GLU A 65 7.78 7.57 -10.68
CA GLU A 65 7.10 8.84 -10.44
C GLU A 65 6.55 9.38 -11.76
N PHE A 66 5.37 9.99 -11.71
CA PHE A 66 4.62 10.41 -12.89
C PHE A 66 3.96 11.76 -12.63
N THR A 67 3.61 12.47 -13.71
CA THR A 67 2.80 13.68 -13.64
C THR A 67 1.67 13.56 -14.65
N TYR A 68 0.43 13.68 -14.21
CA TYR A 68 -0.76 13.71 -15.05
C TYR A 68 -1.40 15.09 -14.98
N THR A 69 -1.48 15.81 -16.10
CA THR A 69 -2.04 17.17 -16.18
C THR A 69 -1.58 18.05 -15.00
N GLU A 70 -0.26 18.18 -14.82
CA GLU A 70 0.40 18.94 -13.75
C GLU A 70 0.30 18.35 -12.32
N THR A 71 -0.43 17.25 -12.14
CA THR A 71 -0.58 16.60 -10.83
C THR A 71 0.43 15.47 -10.66
N PRO A 72 1.39 15.57 -9.70
CA PRO A 72 2.37 14.53 -9.46
C PRO A 72 1.78 13.34 -8.69
N PHE A 73 2.21 12.12 -9.01
CA PHE A 73 1.92 10.91 -8.26
C PHE A 73 3.03 9.87 -8.42
N SER A 74 3.01 8.82 -7.61
CA SER A 74 4.03 7.78 -7.55
C SER A 74 3.43 6.39 -7.55
N LEU A 75 4.03 5.46 -8.29
CA LEU A 75 3.77 4.03 -8.16
C LEU A 75 4.65 3.48 -7.04
N VAL A 76 4.03 2.89 -6.02
CA VAL A 76 4.71 2.41 -4.82
C VAL A 76 4.43 0.92 -4.63
N ARG A 77 5.49 0.14 -4.41
CA ARG A 77 5.42 -1.24 -3.94
C ARG A 77 5.43 -1.24 -2.42
N LEU A 78 4.49 -1.96 -1.81
CA LEU A 78 4.39 -2.09 -0.36
C LEU A 78 4.43 -3.56 0.05
N LYS A 79 5.21 -3.90 1.08
CA LYS A 79 5.27 -5.24 1.65
C LYS A 79 4.84 -5.20 3.12
N LEU A 80 3.85 -6.02 3.45
CA LEU A 80 3.25 -6.06 4.78
C LEU A 80 3.89 -7.12 5.68
N GLN A 81 4.50 -6.68 6.77
CA GLN A 81 4.90 -7.56 7.88
C GLN A 81 3.73 -7.82 8.85
N THR A 82 2.81 -6.86 8.96
CA THR A 82 1.58 -6.97 9.74
C THR A 82 0.36 -6.66 8.86
N GLY A 83 -0.85 -7.06 9.29
CA GLY A 83 -2.09 -6.79 8.55
C GLY A 83 -3.15 -6.12 9.41
N ARG A 84 -2.97 -4.83 9.75
CA ARG A 84 -4.01 -4.05 10.45
C ARG A 84 -5.00 -3.43 9.48
N THR A 85 -6.20 -3.15 9.97
CA THR A 85 -7.24 -2.48 9.17
C THR A 85 -6.71 -1.15 8.66
N HIS A 86 -6.88 -0.92 7.35
CA HIS A 86 -6.40 0.28 6.64
C HIS A 86 -4.89 0.55 6.76
N GLN A 87 -4.06 -0.44 7.13
CA GLN A 87 -2.65 -0.20 7.47
C GLN A 87 -1.90 0.58 6.39
N ILE A 88 -1.96 0.14 5.13
CA ILE A 88 -1.30 0.83 4.00
C ILE A 88 -1.83 2.26 3.85
N ARG A 89 -3.16 2.42 3.84
CA ARG A 89 -3.81 3.71 3.64
C ARG A 89 -3.40 4.73 4.70
N VAL A 90 -3.43 4.34 5.98
CA VAL A 90 -3.01 5.16 7.12
C VAL A 90 -1.53 5.48 7.06
N HIS A 91 -0.68 4.49 6.80
CA HIS A 91 0.77 4.67 6.75
C HIS A 91 1.20 5.61 5.62
N MET A 92 0.65 5.42 4.42
CA MET A 92 0.94 6.27 3.26
C MET A 92 0.48 7.72 3.49
N ALA A 93 -0.71 7.91 4.04
CA ALA A 93 -1.16 9.24 4.45
C ALA A 93 -0.28 9.85 5.56
N SER A 94 0.27 9.05 6.48
CA SER A 94 1.18 9.52 7.53
C SER A 94 2.55 9.99 7.01
N LEU A 95 2.89 9.62 5.77
CA LEU A 95 4.05 10.13 5.04
C LEU A 95 3.72 11.31 4.12
N SER A 96 2.49 11.84 4.20
CA SER A 96 1.97 12.87 3.29
C SER A 96 1.84 12.43 1.84
N HIS A 97 1.72 11.12 1.60
CA HIS A 97 1.53 10.50 0.28
C HIS A 97 0.28 9.59 0.30
N PRO A 98 -0.93 10.12 0.58
CA PRO A 98 -2.14 9.30 0.58
C PRO A 98 -2.40 8.64 -0.79
N LEU A 99 -3.19 7.58 -0.81
CA LEU A 99 -3.50 6.87 -2.05
C LEU A 99 -4.49 7.68 -2.91
N LEU A 100 -4.33 7.66 -4.23
CA LEU A 100 -5.29 8.28 -5.15
C LEU A 100 -6.69 7.69 -4.91
N GLY A 101 -7.73 8.52 -4.90
CA GLY A 101 -9.12 8.08 -4.71
C GLY A 101 -9.46 7.59 -3.30
N ASP A 102 -8.58 7.77 -2.32
CA ASP A 102 -8.84 7.36 -0.94
C ASP A 102 -9.76 8.36 -0.22
N SER A 103 -11.06 8.07 -0.15
CA SER A 103 -12.07 8.93 0.48
C SER A 103 -11.93 9.14 2.00
N ILE A 104 -11.06 8.38 2.69
CA ILE A 104 -10.90 8.48 4.15
C ILE A 104 -9.63 9.25 4.49
N TYR A 105 -8.53 8.97 3.78
CA TYR A 105 -7.19 9.46 4.12
C TYR A 105 -6.58 10.40 3.09
N GLY A 106 -7.19 10.53 1.92
CA GLY A 106 -6.78 11.44 0.85
C GLY A 106 -8.00 12.12 0.25
N HIS A 107 -8.02 12.21 -1.08
CA HIS A 107 -9.05 12.89 -1.84
C HIS A 107 -9.91 11.88 -2.62
N GLU A 108 -11.21 11.87 -2.35
CA GLU A 108 -12.19 11.08 -3.10
C GLU A 108 -12.22 11.51 -4.57
N GLY A 109 -12.27 10.55 -5.50
CA GLY A 109 -12.33 10.82 -6.94
C GLY A 109 -11.04 11.40 -7.54
N PHE A 110 -9.96 11.53 -6.76
CA PHE A 110 -8.73 12.19 -7.21
C PHE A 110 -8.08 11.46 -8.39
N LEU A 111 -7.78 12.20 -9.44
CA LEU A 111 -7.34 11.68 -10.74
C LEU A 111 -8.26 10.59 -11.33
N GLY A 112 -9.56 10.66 -11.04
CA GLY A 112 -10.57 9.73 -11.57
C GLY A 112 -10.62 8.36 -10.87
N PHE A 113 -10.00 8.21 -9.70
CA PHE A 113 -10.09 6.99 -8.90
C PHE A 113 -11.26 7.06 -7.90
N ASP A 114 -12.25 6.19 -8.06
CA ASP A 114 -13.42 6.07 -7.16
C ASP A 114 -13.17 5.20 -5.92
N ARG A 115 -11.96 4.66 -5.80
CA ARG A 115 -11.50 3.85 -4.68
C ARG A 115 -10.06 4.19 -4.38
N ALA A 116 -9.61 3.89 -3.17
CA ALA A 116 -8.19 3.90 -2.86
C ALA A 116 -7.44 3.05 -3.91
N ALA A 117 -6.50 3.69 -4.62
CA ALA A 117 -5.67 3.09 -5.64
C ALA A 117 -4.64 2.16 -4.97
N LEU A 118 -5.15 1.02 -4.50
CA LEU A 118 -4.43 -0.06 -3.85
C LEU A 118 -4.79 -1.39 -4.52
N HIS A 119 -3.78 -2.19 -4.84
CA HIS A 119 -3.94 -3.48 -5.47
C HIS A 119 -3.11 -4.53 -4.73
N SER A 120 -3.75 -5.64 -4.34
CA SER A 120 -3.05 -6.80 -3.80
C SER A 120 -2.37 -7.54 -4.95
N PHE A 121 -1.05 -7.44 -5.02
CA PHE A 121 -0.28 -7.90 -6.19
C PHE A 121 0.24 -9.32 -6.03
N GLU A 122 0.78 -9.65 -4.85
CA GLU A 122 1.36 -10.96 -4.60
C GLU A 122 1.13 -11.38 -3.14
N ILE A 123 0.84 -12.65 -2.96
CA ILE A 123 0.80 -13.30 -1.65
C ILE A 123 1.67 -14.56 -1.71
N THR A 124 2.58 -14.65 -0.74
CA THR A 124 3.43 -15.82 -0.55
C THR A 124 3.08 -16.44 0.78
N CYS A 125 2.68 -17.70 0.79
CA CYS A 125 2.27 -18.39 2.00
C CYS A 125 2.67 -19.86 2.01
N GLN A 126 2.83 -20.40 3.21
CA GLN A 126 2.95 -21.84 3.40
C GLN A 126 1.56 -22.49 3.40
N LEU A 127 1.28 -23.37 2.44
CA LEU A 127 0.03 -24.11 2.41
C LEU A 127 0.04 -25.26 3.43
N PRO A 128 -1.10 -25.59 4.07
CA PRO A 128 -1.20 -26.71 4.98
C PRO A 128 -0.75 -28.02 4.32
N GLY A 129 0.20 -28.73 4.93
CA GLY A 129 0.71 -30.00 4.43
C GLY A 129 1.78 -29.90 3.34
N HIS A 130 2.17 -28.70 2.91
CA HIS A 130 3.29 -28.49 1.98
C HIS A 130 4.54 -28.02 2.74
N GLN A 131 5.73 -28.33 2.23
CA GLN A 131 7.01 -27.80 2.74
C GLN A 131 7.48 -26.56 1.97
N ASP A 132 7.11 -26.44 0.69
CA ASP A 132 7.47 -25.33 -0.17
C ASP A 132 6.46 -24.19 -0.07
N LEU A 133 6.93 -22.95 -0.25
CA LEU A 133 6.06 -21.78 -0.30
C LEU A 133 5.28 -21.74 -1.60
N ALA A 134 3.98 -21.47 -1.50
CA ALA A 134 3.15 -21.13 -2.64
C ALA A 134 3.17 -19.62 -2.86
N VAL A 135 3.25 -19.20 -4.12
CA VAL A 135 3.18 -17.80 -4.55
C VAL A 135 1.97 -17.65 -5.46
N PHE A 136 1.12 -16.70 -5.13
CA PHE A 136 -0.01 -16.30 -5.97
C PHE A 136 0.15 -14.83 -6.31
N SER A 137 0.00 -14.47 -7.58
CA SER A 137 0.05 -13.09 -8.04
C SER A 137 -1.13 -12.77 -8.94
N SER A 138 -1.42 -11.47 -9.07
CA SER A 138 -2.40 -10.95 -10.01
C SER A 138 -1.79 -9.80 -10.81
N GLU A 139 -2.26 -9.64 -12.04
CA GLU A 139 -1.84 -8.52 -12.88
C GLU A 139 -2.32 -7.19 -12.32
N MET A 140 -1.54 -6.14 -12.58
CA MET A 140 -1.91 -4.76 -12.26
C MET A 140 -3.28 -4.43 -12.89
N PRO A 141 -4.20 -3.78 -12.17
CA PRO A 141 -5.54 -3.51 -12.68
C PRO A 141 -5.52 -2.48 -13.82
N GLU A 142 -6.54 -2.52 -14.68
CA GLU A 142 -6.61 -1.71 -15.90
C GLU A 142 -6.62 -0.19 -15.62
N ASP A 143 -7.24 0.23 -14.52
CA ASP A 143 -7.27 1.63 -14.06
C ASP A 143 -5.85 2.18 -13.81
N PHE A 144 -4.98 1.39 -13.16
CA PHE A 144 -3.58 1.76 -12.94
C PHE A 144 -2.80 1.81 -14.26
N GLN A 145 -2.97 0.78 -15.10
CA GLN A 145 -2.26 0.69 -16.37
C GLN A 145 -2.58 1.90 -17.26
N LYS A 146 -3.88 2.24 -17.39
CA LYS A 146 -4.34 3.42 -18.14
C LYS A 146 -3.70 4.70 -17.62
N MET A 147 -3.79 4.96 -16.32
CA MET A 147 -3.21 6.16 -15.71
C MET A 147 -1.70 6.28 -15.98
N ILE A 148 -0.94 5.21 -15.82
CA ILE A 148 0.51 5.19 -16.08
C ILE A 148 0.80 5.46 -17.56
N VAL A 149 0.09 4.80 -18.48
CA VAL A 149 0.28 4.96 -19.93
C VAL A 149 -0.02 6.39 -20.37
N GLU A 150 -1.13 6.97 -19.92
CA GLU A 150 -1.51 8.34 -20.26
C GLU A 150 -0.52 9.36 -19.70
N SER A 151 -0.05 9.16 -18.46
CA SER A 151 0.96 10.04 -17.84
C SER A 151 2.29 10.00 -18.60
N LYS A 152 2.71 8.82 -19.07
CA LYS A 152 3.92 8.69 -19.90
C LYS A 152 3.79 9.41 -21.23
N LYS A 153 2.63 9.31 -21.90
CA LYS A 153 2.36 10.01 -23.17
C LYS A 153 2.45 11.52 -23.01
N LEU A 154 1.82 12.06 -21.96
CA LEU A 154 1.85 13.50 -21.66
C LEU A 154 3.27 14.00 -21.41
N SER A 155 4.09 13.23 -20.67
CA SER A 155 5.49 13.58 -20.45
C SER A 155 6.33 13.58 -21.74
N SER A 156 5.98 12.77 -22.75
CA SER A 156 6.68 12.73 -24.04
C SER A 156 6.25 13.83 -25.03
N THR A 157 5.07 14.44 -24.84
CA THR A 157 4.56 15.52 -25.72
C THR A 157 5.03 16.91 -25.30
N LEU A 158 5.57 17.05 -24.08
CA LEU A 158 6.03 18.33 -23.50
C LEU A 158 7.54 18.60 -23.72
N ILE A 159 8.19 17.86 -24.63
CA ILE A 159 9.60 18.04 -25.05
C ILE A 159 9.61 18.33 -26.55
#